data_AF-A0A8X7UPA8-F1
#
_entry.id   AF-A0A8X7UPA8-F1
#
_cell.length_a   1.000
_cell.length_b   1.000
_cell.length_c   1.000
_cell.angle_alpha   90.00
_cell.angle_beta   90.00
_cell.angle_gamma   90.00
#
_symmetry.space_group_name_H-M   'P 1'
#
loop_
_entity.id
_entity.type
_entity.pdbx_description
1 polymer ?
#
loop_
_entity_poly.entity_id
_entity_poly.type
_entity_poly.pdbx_seq_one_letter_code
_entity_poly.pdbx_strand_id
1 'polypeptide(L)'
;MGEEAIANVLVFSVPIQGHINPLLQFSKRLISKNVTVTFLTTSSTHNNIIRRATAGGAAALPLSFAPLDDGFEEGHPSNDSSPEYFAKFEENVSRSLSQLISSMKPKPNAVVYDSCTPWILDVCRKYPGVAAASFFTQCSTVNAIYIHFLRGEFKEFQDDVVLPAMPPLKGSDLPVFLYDNNLCRPLFELTCSQFKNVDDIDFFLVNSFDELEVEVLEWMKNQWPVKNIGPMIPSMYLDKRLAGDKDYGISLFNAQVNECLDWLDSKPPGSVIYVSFGSLAVLKDDQMIELAAGKLIVICVVVVVLELVLV
;
A
#
# COMPACT_ATOMS: atom_id res chain seq x y z
N MET A 1 24.23 -23.24 -15.02
CA MET A 1 23.95 -23.27 -13.57
C MET A 1 23.62 -21.85 -13.16
N GLY A 2 22.36 -21.57 -12.81
CA GLY A 2 21.98 -20.24 -12.32
C GLY A 2 22.67 -19.97 -10.99
N GLU A 3 23.04 -18.72 -10.73
CA GLU A 3 23.55 -18.30 -9.43
C GLU A 3 22.50 -18.62 -8.35
N GLU A 4 22.96 -19.16 -7.21
CA GLU A 4 22.10 -19.36 -6.05
C GLU A 4 21.64 -17.99 -5.53
N ALA A 5 20.35 -17.87 -5.18
CA ALA A 5 19.80 -16.61 -4.70
C ALA A 5 20.49 -16.19 -3.40
N ILE A 6 20.80 -14.90 -3.26
CA ILE A 6 21.55 -14.38 -2.09
C ILE A 6 20.68 -14.26 -0.83
N ALA A 7 19.36 -14.24 -1.00
CA ALA A 7 18.39 -14.19 0.09
C ALA A 7 17.01 -14.71 -0.36
N ASN A 8 16.19 -15.12 0.60
CA ASN A 8 14.79 -15.43 0.43
C ASN A 8 13.93 -14.50 1.29
N VAL A 9 12.99 -13.79 0.67
CA VAL A 9 12.14 -12.78 1.32
C VAL A 9 10.67 -13.11 1.08
N LEU A 10 9.89 -13.12 2.16
CA LEU A 10 8.44 -13.13 2.10
C LEU A 10 7.94 -11.69 2.05
N VAL A 11 7.00 -11.38 1.15
CA VAL A 11 6.44 -10.04 0.99
C VAL A 11 4.93 -10.11 1.14
N PHE A 12 4.36 -9.57 2.21
CA PHE A 12 2.93 -9.64 2.50
C PHE A 12 2.23 -8.29 2.27
N SER A 13 1.14 -8.32 1.50
CA SER A 13 0.30 -7.15 1.22
C SER A 13 -1.13 -7.39 1.71
N VAL A 14 -1.76 -6.36 2.27
CA VAL A 14 -3.22 -6.30 2.41
C VAL A 14 -3.88 -6.22 1.02
N PRO A 15 -5.12 -6.71 0.84
CA PRO A 15 -5.75 -6.82 -0.48
C PRO A 15 -6.31 -5.49 -1.03
N ILE A 16 -5.53 -4.41 -0.95
CA ILE A 16 -5.87 -3.07 -1.42
C ILE A 16 -4.94 -2.72 -2.58
N GLN A 17 -5.48 -2.32 -3.75
CA GLN A 17 -4.66 -2.10 -4.95
C GLN A 17 -3.51 -1.10 -4.73
N GLY A 18 -3.76 -0.02 -3.97
CA GLY A 18 -2.75 0.98 -3.62
C GLY A 18 -1.60 0.44 -2.76
N HIS A 19 -1.78 -0.74 -2.15
CA HIS A 19 -0.78 -1.43 -1.32
C HIS A 19 -0.11 -2.57 -2.09
N ILE A 20 -0.89 -3.38 -2.82
CA ILE A 20 -0.39 -4.48 -3.65
C ILE A 20 0.60 -3.97 -4.69
N ASN A 21 0.27 -2.89 -5.41
CA ASN A 21 1.07 -2.44 -6.54
C ASN A 21 2.49 -1.99 -6.13
N PRO A 22 2.67 -1.11 -5.13
CA PRO A 22 4.00 -0.76 -4.62
C PRO A 22 4.81 -1.96 -4.11
N LEU A 23 4.20 -2.85 -3.32
CA LEU A 23 4.88 -4.04 -2.79
C LEU A 23 5.27 -5.02 -3.92
N LEU A 24 4.45 -5.13 -4.96
CA LEU A 24 4.76 -5.91 -6.14
C LEU A 24 5.98 -5.32 -6.86
N GLN A 25 6.00 -4.01 -7.09
CA GLN A 25 7.12 -3.32 -7.73
C GLN A 25 8.41 -3.45 -6.92
N PHE A 26 8.31 -3.34 -5.59
CA PHE A 26 9.42 -3.62 -4.68
C PHE A 26 9.93 -5.07 -4.84
N SER A 27 9.02 -6.05 -4.94
CA SER A 27 9.36 -7.45 -5.18
C SER A 27 10.11 -7.66 -6.49
N LYS A 28 9.70 -6.99 -7.59
CA LYS A 28 10.42 -7.02 -8.87
C LYS A 28 11.86 -6.50 -8.73
N ARG A 29 12.04 -5.43 -7.95
CA ARG A 29 13.37 -4.84 -7.68
C ARG A 29 14.25 -5.77 -6.86
N LEU A 30 13.71 -6.48 -5.87
CA LEU A 30 14.44 -7.50 -5.12
C LEU A 30 14.89 -8.66 -6.03
N ILE A 31 13.99 -9.18 -6.86
CA ILE A 31 14.29 -10.26 -7.82
C ILE A 31 15.45 -9.86 -8.74
N SER A 32 15.46 -8.62 -9.23
CA SER A 32 16.54 -8.11 -10.08
C SER A 32 17.92 -8.07 -9.41
N LYS A 33 17.96 -8.22 -8.08
CA LYS A 33 19.16 -8.28 -7.24
C LYS A 33 19.46 -9.69 -6.74
N ASN A 34 18.96 -10.71 -7.45
CA ASN A 34 19.16 -12.13 -7.12
C ASN A 34 18.56 -12.54 -5.76
N VAL A 35 17.43 -11.93 -5.37
CA VAL A 35 16.66 -12.30 -4.17
C VAL A 35 15.44 -13.12 -4.59
N THR A 36 15.25 -14.28 -3.98
CA THR A 36 14.02 -15.07 -4.13
C THR A 36 12.90 -14.38 -3.37
N VAL A 37 11.79 -14.09 -4.04
CA VAL A 37 10.62 -13.46 -3.42
C VAL A 37 9.41 -14.37 -3.51
N THR A 38 8.72 -14.53 -2.37
CA THR A 38 7.37 -15.08 -2.32
C THR A 38 6.39 -13.98 -1.92
N PHE A 39 5.53 -13.59 -2.85
CA PHE A 39 4.49 -12.59 -2.63
C PHE A 39 3.28 -13.26 -1.96
N LEU A 40 3.05 -12.90 -0.71
CA LEU A 40 1.98 -13.41 0.12
C LEU A 40 0.73 -12.57 -0.08
N THR A 41 -0.35 -13.23 -0.47
CA THR A 41 -1.70 -12.66 -0.56
C THR A 41 -2.60 -13.33 0.49
N THR A 42 -3.85 -12.91 0.58
CA THR A 42 -4.83 -13.57 1.44
C THR A 42 -5.58 -14.66 0.66
N SER A 43 -6.01 -15.74 1.31
CA SER A 43 -6.73 -16.85 0.67
C SER A 43 -8.00 -16.38 -0.05
N SER A 44 -8.76 -15.48 0.57
CA SER A 44 -10.01 -14.97 0.00
C SER A 44 -9.83 -14.20 -1.31
N THR A 45 -8.63 -13.66 -1.57
CA THR A 45 -8.32 -12.82 -2.74
C THR A 45 -7.28 -13.42 -3.68
N HIS A 46 -6.61 -14.50 -3.29
CA HIS A 46 -5.48 -15.10 -3.98
C HIS A 46 -5.79 -15.42 -5.45
N ASN A 47 -6.83 -16.21 -5.70
CA ASN A 47 -7.18 -16.66 -7.05
C ASN A 47 -7.50 -15.48 -7.99
N ASN A 48 -8.18 -14.45 -7.47
CA ASN A 48 -8.43 -13.22 -8.23
C ASN A 48 -7.11 -12.53 -8.58
N ILE A 49 -6.23 -12.32 -7.59
CA ILE A 49 -4.92 -11.70 -7.77
C ILE A 49 -4.08 -12.46 -8.80
N ILE A 50 -3.98 -13.79 -8.70
CA ILE A 50 -3.22 -14.62 -9.66
C ILE A 50 -3.77 -14.49 -11.08
N ARG A 51 -5.10 -14.54 -11.23
CA ARG A 51 -5.74 -14.37 -12.54
C ARG A 51 -5.40 -12.99 -13.14
N ARG A 52 -5.45 -11.93 -12.33
CA ARG A 52 -5.09 -10.56 -12.75
C ARG A 52 -3.60 -10.43 -13.07
N ALA A 53 -2.73 -10.99 -12.24
CA ALA A 53 -1.29 -11.02 -12.44
C ALA A 53 -0.89 -11.75 -13.73
N THR A 54 -1.58 -12.85 -14.04
CA THR A 54 -1.36 -13.62 -15.27
C THR A 54 -1.81 -12.82 -16.50
N ALA A 55 -3.00 -12.23 -16.44
CA ALA A 55 -3.53 -11.39 -17.52
C ALA A 55 -2.69 -10.13 -17.77
N GLY A 56 -2.14 -9.53 -16.70
CA GLY A 56 -1.28 -8.34 -16.76
C GLY A 56 0.21 -8.65 -16.97
N GLY A 57 0.59 -9.90 -17.25
CA GLY A 57 1.99 -10.25 -17.54
C GLY A 57 2.95 -10.26 -16.35
N ALA A 58 2.46 -10.05 -15.11
CA ALA A 58 3.28 -10.18 -13.89
C ALA A 58 3.81 -11.61 -13.69
N ALA A 59 3.11 -12.62 -14.24
CA ALA A 59 3.53 -14.02 -14.24
C ALA A 59 4.79 -14.31 -15.08
N ALA A 60 5.26 -13.34 -15.89
CA ALA A 60 6.50 -13.49 -16.67
C ALA A 60 7.77 -13.29 -15.82
N LEU A 61 7.64 -12.76 -14.60
CA LEU A 61 8.76 -12.62 -13.66
C LEU A 61 8.86 -13.88 -12.79
N PRO A 62 10.06 -14.24 -12.31
CA PRO A 62 10.25 -15.38 -11.39
C PRO A 62 9.75 -15.03 -9.98
N LEU A 63 8.49 -14.58 -9.88
CA LEU A 63 7.80 -14.21 -8.66
C LEU A 63 6.86 -15.35 -8.26
N SER A 64 7.09 -15.93 -7.09
CA SER A 64 6.17 -16.92 -6.52
C SER A 64 5.06 -16.21 -5.76
N PHE A 65 3.84 -16.72 -5.84
CA PHE A 65 2.73 -16.26 -5.00
C PHE A 65 2.28 -17.39 -4.08
N ALA A 66 1.92 -17.06 -2.84
CA ALA A 66 1.34 -18.02 -1.90
C ALA A 66 0.23 -17.37 -1.07
N PRO A 67 -0.89 -18.06 -0.83
CA PRO A 67 -1.93 -17.56 0.04
C PRO A 67 -1.56 -17.76 1.52
N LEU A 68 -1.91 -16.78 2.35
CA LEU A 68 -2.09 -16.94 3.78
C LEU A 68 -3.58 -17.10 4.07
N ASP A 69 -3.93 -18.06 4.92
CA ASP A 69 -5.30 -18.22 5.41
C ASP A 69 -5.70 -16.98 6.21
N ASP A 70 -6.70 -16.26 5.72
CA ASP A 70 -7.28 -15.08 6.36
C ASP A 70 -8.56 -15.40 7.14
N GLY A 71 -9.01 -16.67 7.13
CA GLY A 71 -10.23 -17.12 7.77
C GLY A 71 -11.50 -16.79 6.99
N PHE A 72 -11.39 -16.40 5.71
CA PHE A 72 -12.53 -16.04 4.86
C PHE A 72 -12.58 -16.87 3.57
N GLU A 73 -13.79 -17.13 3.11
CA GLU A 73 -14.04 -17.80 1.84
C GLU A 73 -13.63 -16.91 0.66
N GLU A 74 -13.36 -17.54 -0.49
CA GLU A 74 -13.05 -16.81 -1.72
C GLU A 74 -14.17 -15.83 -2.08
N GLY A 75 -13.80 -14.57 -2.36
CA GLY A 75 -14.75 -13.52 -2.72
C GLY A 75 -15.52 -12.92 -1.54
N HIS A 76 -15.11 -13.16 -0.29
CA HIS A 76 -15.66 -12.46 0.86
C HIS A 76 -15.69 -10.94 0.64
N PRO A 77 -16.79 -10.24 0.97
CA PRO A 77 -16.89 -8.80 0.80
C PRO A 77 -15.73 -8.07 1.49
N SER A 78 -15.01 -7.23 0.75
CA SER A 78 -13.87 -6.47 1.28
C SER A 78 -14.26 -5.19 2.01
N ASN A 79 -15.56 -4.99 2.27
CA ASN A 79 -16.11 -3.79 2.92
C ASN A 79 -16.50 -4.03 4.39
N ASP A 80 -16.30 -5.23 4.92
CA ASP A 80 -16.46 -5.49 6.35
C ASP A 80 -15.33 -4.79 7.11
N SER A 81 -15.70 -3.80 7.91
CA SER A 81 -14.80 -3.00 8.71
C SER A 81 -15.07 -3.19 10.21
N SER A 82 -15.70 -4.31 10.58
CA SER A 82 -16.00 -4.64 11.98
C SER A 82 -14.72 -5.01 12.76
N PRO A 83 -14.67 -4.72 14.07
CA PRO A 83 -13.59 -5.21 14.93
C PRO A 83 -13.42 -6.74 14.86
N GLU A 84 -14.52 -7.48 14.73
CA GLU A 84 -14.53 -8.95 14.61
C GLU A 84 -13.85 -9.41 13.33
N TYR A 85 -14.08 -8.73 12.20
CA TYR A 85 -13.37 -8.98 10.95
C TYR A 85 -11.87 -8.83 11.12
N PHE A 86 -11.41 -7.70 11.66
CA PHE A 86 -9.98 -7.44 11.86
C PHE A 86 -9.33 -8.40 12.84
N ALA A 87 -10.00 -8.75 13.94
CA ALA A 87 -9.49 -9.72 14.92
C ALA A 87 -9.33 -11.10 14.29
N LYS A 88 -10.34 -11.55 13.53
CA LYS A 88 -10.27 -12.83 12.80
C LYS A 88 -9.17 -12.81 11.74
N PHE A 89 -9.04 -11.72 10.98
CA PHE A 89 -8.01 -11.54 9.98
C PHE A 89 -6.61 -11.64 10.60
N GLU A 90 -6.34 -10.86 11.66
CA GLU A 90 -5.07 -10.86 12.38
C GLU A 90 -4.73 -12.25 12.92
N GLU A 91 -5.68 -12.94 13.56
CA GLU A 91 -5.46 -14.26 14.14
C GLU A 91 -5.09 -15.30 13.07
N ASN A 92 -5.88 -15.39 11.99
CA ASN A 92 -5.69 -16.41 10.97
C ASN A 92 -4.43 -16.15 10.14
N VAL A 93 -4.18 -14.91 9.73
CA VAL A 93 -2.98 -14.59 8.94
C VAL A 93 -1.72 -14.76 9.81
N SER A 94 -1.75 -14.37 11.09
CA SER A 94 -0.65 -14.64 12.03
C SER A 94 -0.32 -16.14 12.12
N ARG A 95 -1.36 -16.97 12.27
CA ARG A 95 -1.23 -18.42 12.37
C ARG A 95 -0.67 -19.00 11.08
N SER A 96 -1.23 -18.62 9.94
CA SER A 96 -0.83 -19.10 8.62
C SER A 96 0.61 -18.71 8.28
N LEU A 97 1.01 -17.46 8.53
CA LEU A 97 2.38 -17.00 8.33
C LEU A 97 3.36 -17.76 9.22
N SER A 98 3.01 -17.94 10.51
CA SER A 98 3.82 -18.71 11.46
C SER A 98 4.02 -20.15 10.97
N GLN A 99 2.97 -20.81 10.47
CA GLN A 99 3.06 -22.15 9.88
C GLN A 99 3.95 -22.18 8.64
N LEU A 100 3.80 -21.20 7.74
CA LEU A 100 4.62 -21.06 6.53
C LEU A 100 6.11 -20.94 6.89
N ILE A 101 6.47 -19.95 7.73
CA ILE A 101 7.86 -19.75 8.18
C ILE A 101 8.39 -21.01 8.85
N SER A 102 7.59 -21.70 9.68
CA SER A 102 7.96 -22.95 10.36
C SER A 102 8.27 -24.08 9.38
N SER A 103 7.55 -24.17 8.26
CA SER A 103 7.73 -25.21 7.23
C SER A 103 8.95 -25.00 6.34
N MET A 104 9.37 -23.76 6.12
CA MET A 104 10.49 -23.41 5.22
C MET A 104 11.85 -23.89 5.76
N LYS A 105 12.68 -24.41 4.84
CA LYS A 105 14.08 -24.81 5.07
C LYS A 105 14.93 -24.43 3.83
N PRO A 106 15.88 -23.48 3.92
CA PRO A 106 16.18 -22.64 5.09
C PRO A 106 15.00 -21.70 5.44
N LYS A 107 15.07 -21.05 6.61
CA LYS A 107 14.13 -19.98 6.99
C LYS A 107 14.28 -18.79 6.02
N PRO A 108 13.22 -18.00 5.81
CA PRO A 108 13.36 -16.75 5.06
C PRO A 108 14.32 -15.81 5.80
N ASN A 109 15.08 -15.02 5.06
CA ASN A 109 15.97 -14.02 5.62
C ASN A 109 15.18 -12.83 6.18
N ALA A 110 14.04 -12.49 5.56
CA ALA A 110 13.18 -11.42 6.00
C ALA A 110 11.71 -11.63 5.63
N VAL A 111 10.83 -11.00 6.40
CA VAL A 111 9.45 -10.73 6.04
C VAL A 111 9.28 -9.23 5.88
N VAL A 112 8.89 -8.80 4.69
CA VAL A 112 8.45 -7.44 4.40
C VAL A 112 6.94 -7.45 4.43
N TYR A 113 6.33 -6.61 5.25
CA TYR A 113 4.88 -6.60 5.42
C TYR A 113 4.32 -5.19 5.32
N ASP A 114 3.09 -5.09 4.85
CA ASP A 114 2.35 -3.84 4.80
C ASP A 114 2.23 -3.21 6.19
N SER A 115 2.50 -1.91 6.30
CA SER A 115 2.42 -1.18 7.57
C SER A 115 1.07 -1.31 8.28
N CYS A 116 -0.02 -1.58 7.55
CA CYS A 116 -1.33 -1.86 8.15
C CYS A 116 -1.41 -3.16 8.99
N THR A 117 -0.34 -3.95 9.03
CA THR A 117 -0.30 -5.27 9.69
C THR A 117 0.86 -5.38 10.70
N PRO A 118 0.91 -4.48 11.71
CA PRO A 118 2.04 -4.39 12.65
C PRO A 118 2.28 -5.67 13.47
N TRP A 119 1.24 -6.45 13.72
CA TRP A 119 1.29 -7.73 14.44
C TRP A 119 2.16 -8.79 13.72
N ILE A 120 2.49 -8.60 12.43
CA ILE A 120 3.41 -9.49 11.70
C ILE A 120 4.79 -9.50 12.35
N LEU A 121 5.20 -8.39 12.99
CA LEU A 121 6.46 -8.33 13.72
C LEU A 121 6.56 -9.43 14.78
N ASP A 122 5.50 -9.62 15.58
CA ASP A 122 5.46 -10.62 16.64
C ASP A 122 5.54 -12.05 16.10
N VAL A 123 5.04 -12.29 14.89
CA VAL A 123 5.21 -13.57 14.20
C VAL A 123 6.68 -13.78 13.84
N CYS A 124 7.34 -12.76 13.28
CA CYS A 124 8.75 -12.84 12.86
C CYS A 124 9.69 -13.07 14.05
N ARG A 125 9.44 -12.39 15.19
CA ARG A 125 10.28 -12.51 16.40
C ARG A 125 10.31 -13.92 17.01
N LYS A 126 9.36 -14.79 16.67
CA LYS A 126 9.38 -16.22 17.06
C LYS A 126 10.46 -17.04 16.35
N TYR A 127 11.06 -16.51 15.27
CA TYR A 127 11.99 -17.23 14.41
C TYR A 127 13.35 -16.54 14.35
N PRO A 128 14.36 -17.03 15.09
CA PRO A 128 15.71 -16.46 15.05
C PRO A 128 16.27 -16.39 13.62
N GLY A 129 16.83 -15.24 13.26
CA GLY A 129 17.41 -14.99 11.94
C GLY A 129 16.42 -14.52 10.87
N VAL A 130 15.12 -14.39 11.19
CA VAL A 130 14.13 -13.77 10.30
C VAL A 130 14.01 -12.29 10.64
N ALA A 131 14.50 -11.41 9.76
CA ALA A 131 14.32 -9.97 9.91
C ALA A 131 12.87 -9.55 9.55
N ALA A 132 12.42 -8.42 10.08
CA ALA A 132 11.10 -7.86 9.80
C ALA A 132 11.22 -6.41 9.32
N ALA A 133 10.56 -6.10 8.21
CA ALA A 133 10.54 -4.76 7.64
C ALA A 133 9.10 -4.33 7.35
N SER A 134 8.72 -3.14 7.81
CA SER A 134 7.39 -2.58 7.54
C SER A 134 7.49 -1.68 6.32
N PHE A 135 6.57 -1.88 5.39
CA PHE A 135 6.48 -1.13 4.15
C PHE A 135 5.35 -0.12 4.24
N PHE A 136 5.70 1.17 4.18
CA PHE A 136 4.76 2.27 4.22
C PHE A 136 4.49 2.81 2.81
N THR A 137 3.22 2.79 2.41
CA THR A 137 2.71 3.38 1.18
C THR A 137 2.30 4.85 1.35
N GLN A 138 2.10 5.29 2.59
CA GLN A 138 1.70 6.64 2.97
C GLN A 138 2.89 7.61 2.93
N CYS A 139 2.63 8.88 2.60
CA CYS A 139 3.67 9.91 2.55
C CYS A 139 4.31 10.16 3.93
N SER A 140 5.59 10.52 3.92
CA SER A 140 6.42 10.62 5.13
C SER A 140 5.94 11.73 6.06
N THR A 141 5.49 12.85 5.48
CA THR A 141 4.90 13.97 6.21
C THR A 141 3.69 13.52 7.02
N VAL A 142 2.76 12.79 6.40
CA VAL A 142 1.57 12.28 7.11
C VAL A 142 1.95 11.22 8.14
N ASN A 143 2.92 10.34 7.84
CA ASN A 143 3.45 9.39 8.82
C ASN A 143 3.95 10.10 10.09
N ALA A 144 4.78 11.14 9.92
CA ALA A 144 5.30 11.91 11.04
C ALA A 144 4.19 12.65 11.82
N ILE A 145 3.19 13.24 11.14
CA ILE A 145 2.01 13.84 11.81
C ILE A 145 1.31 12.81 12.72
N TYR A 146 1.04 11.60 12.22
CA TYR A 146 0.40 10.56 13.03
C TYR A 146 1.28 10.12 14.21
N ILE A 147 2.59 10.02 14.02
CA ILE A 147 3.51 9.66 15.11
C ILE A 147 3.50 10.72 16.20
N HIS A 148 3.61 12.00 15.85
CA HIS A 148 3.52 13.12 16.80
C HIS A 148 2.18 13.13 17.54
N PHE A 149 1.09 12.86 16.83
CA PHE A 149 -0.25 12.76 17.42
C PHE A 149 -0.34 11.61 18.43
N LEU A 150 0.13 10.42 18.06
CA LEU A 150 0.09 9.23 18.92
C LEU A 150 1.00 9.35 20.15
N ARG A 151 2.08 10.13 20.05
CA ARG A 151 2.93 10.50 21.19
C ARG A 151 2.33 11.60 22.07
N GLY A 152 1.21 12.19 21.66
CA GLY A 152 0.51 13.25 22.39
C GLY A 152 1.21 14.60 22.35
N GLU A 153 2.07 14.82 21.36
CA GLU A 153 2.90 16.03 21.22
C GLU A 153 2.07 17.24 20.75
N PHE A 154 0.91 17.00 20.14
CA PHE A 154 -0.09 18.02 19.85
C PHE A 154 -1.51 17.45 19.98
N LYS A 155 -2.46 18.30 20.35
CA LYS A 155 -3.90 17.97 20.50
C LYS A 155 -4.83 19.11 20.09
N GLU A 156 -4.27 20.29 19.88
CA GLU A 156 -5.01 21.48 19.49
C GLU A 156 -4.93 21.65 17.98
N PHE A 157 -6.05 22.10 17.44
CA PHE A 157 -6.42 21.94 16.04
C PHE A 157 -6.97 23.24 15.45
N GLN A 158 -6.98 24.31 16.25
CA GLN A 158 -7.59 25.60 15.92
C GLN A 158 -6.55 26.63 15.46
N ASP A 159 -5.30 26.49 15.92
CA ASP A 159 -4.17 27.35 15.56
C ASP A 159 -3.17 26.62 14.66
N ASP A 160 -2.10 27.33 14.26
CA ASP A 160 -0.97 26.75 13.53
C ASP A 160 -0.29 25.67 14.39
N VAL A 161 -0.25 24.44 13.87
CA VAL A 161 0.44 23.30 14.45
C VAL A 161 1.87 23.27 13.90
N VAL A 162 2.83 23.42 14.80
CA VAL A 162 4.27 23.41 14.46
C VAL A 162 4.85 22.06 14.88
N LEU A 163 5.23 21.26 13.89
CA LEU A 163 5.85 19.95 14.09
C LEU A 163 7.32 19.98 13.62
N PRO A 164 8.18 19.13 14.19
CA PRO A 164 9.54 18.95 13.70
C PRO A 164 9.60 18.68 12.20
N ALA A 165 10.53 19.33 11.51
CA ALA A 165 10.85 19.09 10.11
C ALA A 165 9.68 19.28 9.12
N MET A 166 8.77 20.20 9.46
CA MET A 166 7.63 20.61 8.64
C MET A 166 7.41 22.11 8.74
N PRO A 167 6.85 22.75 7.68
CA PRO A 167 6.34 24.11 7.82
C PRO A 167 5.17 24.16 8.81
N PRO A 168 4.84 25.34 9.39
CA PRO A 168 3.63 25.50 10.17
C PRO A 168 2.40 25.04 9.38
N LEU A 169 1.62 24.14 9.96
CA LEU A 169 0.42 23.57 9.34
C LEU A 169 -0.81 24.16 10.01
N LYS A 170 -1.86 24.45 9.27
CA LYS A 170 -3.15 24.77 9.88
C LYS A 170 -3.83 23.50 10.32
N GLY A 171 -4.79 23.62 11.24
CA GLY A 171 -5.71 22.52 11.53
C GLY A 171 -6.38 21.95 10.26
N SER A 172 -6.76 22.80 9.31
CA SER A 172 -7.32 22.32 8.03
C SER A 172 -6.38 21.45 7.19
N ASP A 173 -5.08 21.47 7.47
CA ASP A 173 -4.05 20.78 6.68
C ASP A 173 -3.73 19.37 7.24
N LEU A 174 -4.08 19.07 8.50
CA LEU A 174 -3.82 17.73 9.05
C LEU A 174 -4.90 16.73 8.61
N PRO A 175 -4.63 15.41 8.68
CA PRO A 175 -5.59 14.38 8.31
C PRO A 175 -6.91 14.52 9.06
N VAL A 176 -8.02 14.52 8.32
CA VAL A 176 -9.38 14.72 8.88
C VAL A 176 -9.71 13.76 10.03
N PHE A 177 -9.16 12.55 9.99
CA PHE A 177 -9.36 11.52 11.01
C PHE A 177 -8.82 11.89 12.39
N LEU A 178 -7.89 12.85 12.48
CA LEU A 178 -7.39 13.34 13.77
C LEU A 178 -8.41 14.22 14.51
N TYR A 179 -9.27 14.90 13.75
CA TYR A 179 -10.29 15.83 14.28
C TYR A 179 -11.62 15.15 14.49
N ASP A 180 -12.02 14.31 13.53
CA ASP A 180 -13.29 13.61 13.52
C ASP A 180 -13.04 12.12 13.28
N ASN A 181 -12.72 11.44 14.37
CA ASN A 181 -12.51 10.00 14.38
C ASN A 181 -13.80 9.19 14.10
N ASN A 182 -14.97 9.85 14.00
CA ASN A 182 -16.23 9.19 13.66
C ASN A 182 -16.51 9.17 12.15
N LEU A 183 -15.85 10.01 11.33
CA LEU A 183 -16.03 10.01 9.88
C LEU A 183 -15.69 8.65 9.25
N CYS A 184 -14.64 7.99 9.75
CA CYS A 184 -14.29 6.63 9.38
C CYS A 184 -13.40 6.01 10.46
N ARG A 185 -14.00 5.60 11.57
CA ARG A 185 -13.28 5.00 12.69
C ARG A 185 -12.39 3.82 12.30
N PRO A 186 -12.82 2.87 11.44
CA PRO A 186 -11.96 1.76 11.03
C PRO A 186 -10.70 2.22 10.28
N LEU A 187 -10.82 3.22 9.39
CA LEU A 187 -9.67 3.74 8.65
C LEU A 187 -8.73 4.54 9.57
N PHE A 188 -9.27 5.27 10.54
CA PHE A 188 -8.47 5.92 11.57
C PHE A 188 -7.67 4.90 12.40
N GLU A 189 -8.34 3.84 12.88
CA GLU A 189 -7.71 2.77 13.67
C GLU A 189 -6.65 2.03 12.86
N LEU A 190 -6.93 1.71 11.59
CA LEU A 190 -5.97 1.13 10.66
C LEU A 190 -4.75 2.03 10.48
N THR A 191 -4.96 3.33 10.23
CA THR A 191 -3.88 4.29 10.01
C THR A 191 -2.99 4.44 11.24
N CYS A 192 -3.60 4.52 12.44
CA CYS A 192 -2.86 4.59 13.70
C CYS A 192 -2.11 3.29 14.00
N SER A 193 -2.68 2.14 13.63
CA SER A 193 -2.09 0.83 13.91
C SER A 193 -0.69 0.67 13.29
N GLN A 194 -0.43 1.34 12.16
CA GLN A 194 0.86 1.30 11.46
C GLN A 194 2.06 1.66 12.33
N PHE A 195 1.85 2.46 13.37
CA PHE A 195 2.93 2.98 14.21
C PHE A 195 3.09 2.22 15.52
N LYS A 196 2.28 1.18 15.79
CA LYS A 196 2.29 0.44 17.07
C LYS A 196 3.64 -0.22 17.39
N ASN A 197 4.43 -0.54 16.37
CA ASN A 197 5.68 -1.28 16.49
C ASN A 197 6.88 -0.56 15.85
N VAL A 198 6.73 0.74 15.57
CA VAL A 198 7.72 1.52 14.81
C VAL A 198 9.08 1.59 15.51
N ASP A 199 9.07 1.60 16.84
CA ASP A 199 10.27 1.67 17.68
C ASP A 199 10.99 0.31 17.81
N ASP A 200 10.34 -0.80 17.42
CA ASP A 200 10.84 -2.18 17.60
C ASP A 200 11.26 -2.87 16.28
N ILE A 201 11.01 -2.23 15.13
CA ILE A 201 11.17 -2.87 13.83
C ILE A 201 12.61 -2.80 13.30
N ASP A 202 13.04 -3.81 12.53
CA ASP A 202 14.41 -3.84 12.00
C ASP A 202 14.62 -2.81 10.87
N PHE A 203 13.60 -2.61 10.03
CA PHE A 203 13.64 -1.64 8.93
C PHE A 203 12.28 -0.96 8.71
N PHE A 204 12.32 0.37 8.60
CA PHE A 204 11.18 1.19 8.19
C PHE A 204 11.36 1.53 6.70
N LEU A 205 10.65 0.82 5.82
CA LEU A 205 10.72 1.05 4.37
C LEU A 205 9.66 2.07 3.96
N VAL A 206 10.09 3.21 3.45
CA VAL A 206 9.20 4.30 3.02
C VAL A 206 9.17 4.36 1.50
N ASN A 207 7.98 4.27 0.91
CA ASN A 207 7.77 4.48 -0.52
C ASN A 207 7.82 5.97 -0.90
N SER A 208 8.93 6.62 -0.58
CA SER A 208 9.27 8.01 -0.91
C SER A 208 10.74 8.09 -1.33
N PHE A 209 11.20 9.27 -1.74
CA PHE A 209 12.60 9.54 -2.11
C PHE A 209 13.10 10.82 -1.45
N ASP A 210 14.42 10.92 -1.25
CA ASP A 210 15.04 11.93 -0.39
C ASP A 210 14.69 13.36 -0.81
N GLU A 211 14.73 13.66 -2.10
CA GLU A 211 14.49 15.00 -2.63
C GLU A 211 13.03 15.47 -2.54
N LEU A 212 12.07 14.57 -2.28
CA LEU A 212 10.64 14.93 -2.19
C LEU A 212 10.27 15.49 -0.82
N GLU A 213 10.81 14.90 0.24
CA GLU A 213 10.40 15.13 1.63
C GLU A 213 11.65 15.25 2.54
N VAL A 214 12.65 16.02 2.11
CA VAL A 214 14.00 16.08 2.69
C VAL A 214 13.99 16.19 4.21
N GLU A 215 13.39 17.25 4.75
CA GLU A 215 13.45 17.56 6.18
C GLU A 215 12.82 16.44 7.02
N VAL A 216 11.59 16.02 6.69
CA VAL A 216 10.90 14.97 7.46
C VAL A 216 11.60 13.63 7.34
N LEU A 217 12.14 13.28 6.16
CA LEU A 217 12.90 12.04 5.98
C LEU A 217 14.21 12.04 6.78
N GLU A 218 14.92 13.17 6.85
CA GLU A 218 16.08 13.32 7.73
C GLU A 218 15.71 13.18 9.20
N TRP A 219 14.60 13.80 9.62
CA TRP A 219 14.08 13.64 10.97
C TRP A 219 13.75 12.16 11.28
N MET A 220 13.03 11.46 10.40
CA MET A 220 12.67 10.05 10.59
C MET A 220 13.93 9.15 10.64
N LYS A 221 14.93 9.39 9.79
CA LYS A 221 16.21 8.65 9.79
C LYS A 221 17.00 8.81 11.09
N ASN A 222 16.83 9.92 11.80
CA ASN A 222 17.46 10.14 13.10
C ASN A 222 16.74 9.38 14.24
N GLN A 223 15.53 8.89 14.01
CA GLN A 223 14.74 8.15 15.01
C GLN A 223 14.78 6.63 14.76
N TRP A 224 14.72 6.20 13.50
CA TRP A 224 14.53 4.79 13.12
C TRP A 224 15.45 4.35 11.98
N PRO A 225 15.63 3.04 11.75
CA PRO A 225 16.35 2.49 10.60
C PRO A 225 15.56 2.65 9.29
N VAL A 226 15.32 3.89 8.88
CA VAL A 226 14.55 4.25 7.68
C VAL A 226 15.34 3.96 6.41
N LYS A 227 14.64 3.38 5.42
CA LYS A 227 15.12 3.25 4.04
C LYS A 227 14.08 3.83 3.09
N ASN A 228 14.49 4.86 2.37
CA ASN A 228 13.69 5.44 1.30
C ASN A 228 13.90 4.59 0.06
N ILE A 229 12.83 3.94 -0.38
CA ILE A 229 12.88 2.96 -1.45
C ILE A 229 12.06 3.39 -2.67
N GLY A 230 11.37 4.53 -2.60
CA GLY A 230 10.44 4.98 -3.62
C GLY A 230 11.07 5.71 -4.81
N PRO A 231 10.24 6.06 -5.81
CA PRO A 231 8.84 5.64 -5.93
C PRO A 231 8.74 4.20 -6.47
N MET A 232 7.91 3.37 -5.84
CA MET A 232 7.65 1.97 -6.22
C MET A 232 6.61 1.89 -7.34
N ILE A 233 7.02 2.40 -8.50
CA ILE A 233 6.30 2.33 -9.76
C ILE A 233 7.10 1.53 -10.80
N PRO A 234 6.48 1.07 -11.90
CA PRO A 234 7.16 0.29 -12.93
C PRO A 234 8.44 0.97 -13.43
N SER A 235 9.50 0.18 -13.58
CA SER A 235 10.83 0.63 -14.01
C SER A 235 10.79 1.39 -15.33
N MET A 236 9.87 1.06 -16.23
CA MET A 236 9.69 1.78 -17.50
C MET A 236 9.43 3.29 -17.34
N TYR A 237 8.81 3.71 -16.23
CA TYR A 237 8.52 5.12 -15.93
C TYR A 237 9.66 5.83 -15.19
N LEU A 238 10.71 5.11 -14.81
CA LEU A 238 11.84 5.62 -14.04
C LEU A 238 13.15 5.39 -14.81
N ASP A 239 13.86 4.33 -14.44
CA ASP A 239 15.24 4.06 -14.81
C ASP A 239 15.39 3.03 -15.94
N LYS A 240 14.28 2.39 -16.34
CA LYS A 240 14.22 1.37 -17.41
C LYS A 240 15.22 0.21 -17.23
N ARG A 241 15.63 -0.05 -15.97
CA ARG A 241 16.61 -1.09 -15.63
C ARG A 241 16.01 -2.50 -15.60
N LEU A 242 14.69 -2.63 -15.46
CA LEU A 242 14.02 -3.93 -15.46
C LEU A 242 13.34 -4.19 -16.81
N ALA A 243 13.92 -5.10 -17.59
CA ALA A 243 13.31 -5.55 -18.84
C ALA A 243 11.96 -6.23 -18.57
N GLY A 244 10.92 -5.82 -19.30
CA GLY A 244 9.57 -6.38 -19.17
C GLY A 244 8.68 -5.71 -18.11
N ASP A 245 9.22 -4.84 -17.26
CA ASP A 245 8.45 -4.11 -16.25
C ASP A 245 7.83 -2.82 -16.83
N LYS A 246 6.83 -3.02 -17.71
CA LYS A 246 6.18 -1.96 -18.50
C LYS A 246 4.92 -1.39 -17.83
N ASP A 247 4.33 -2.14 -16.91
CA ASP A 247 3.10 -1.78 -16.22
C ASP A 247 3.10 -2.37 -14.78
N TYR A 248 2.03 -2.05 -14.04
CA TYR A 248 1.90 -2.48 -12.64
C TYR A 248 1.70 -4.00 -12.50
N GLY A 249 1.31 -4.72 -13.55
CA GLY A 249 1.14 -6.16 -13.58
C GLY A 249 -0.16 -6.68 -12.96
N ILE A 250 -0.75 -5.97 -11.99
CA ILE A 250 -2.02 -6.30 -11.35
C ILE A 250 -2.95 -5.09 -11.38
N SER A 251 -4.18 -5.30 -11.84
CA SER A 251 -5.29 -4.36 -11.70
C SER A 251 -6.49 -5.12 -11.17
N LEU A 252 -7.00 -4.71 -10.00
CA LEU A 252 -8.23 -5.27 -9.42
C LEU A 252 -9.46 -4.82 -10.23
N PHE A 253 -9.36 -3.66 -10.87
CA PHE A 253 -10.40 -3.04 -11.68
C PHE A 253 -10.18 -3.28 -13.19
N ASN A 254 -11.27 -3.38 -13.94
CA ASN A 254 -11.22 -3.41 -15.40
C ASN A 254 -11.09 -1.98 -15.92
N ALA A 255 -10.09 -1.71 -16.77
CA ALA A 255 -9.88 -0.41 -17.39
C ALA A 255 -10.02 -0.52 -18.92
N GLN A 256 -10.72 0.45 -19.52
CA GLN A 256 -10.80 0.66 -20.97
C GLN A 256 -9.58 1.46 -21.43
N VAL A 257 -8.40 0.84 -21.35
CA VAL A 257 -7.12 1.53 -21.55
C VAL A 257 -6.99 2.03 -22.98
N ASN A 258 -7.31 1.20 -23.97
CA ASN A 258 -7.12 1.54 -25.38
C ASN A 258 -8.07 2.67 -25.80
N GLU A 259 -9.34 2.60 -25.39
CA GLU A 259 -10.33 3.63 -25.68
C GLU A 259 -9.95 4.98 -25.06
N CYS A 260 -9.40 4.96 -23.85
CA CYS A 260 -8.90 6.17 -23.18
C CYS A 260 -7.70 6.77 -23.89
N LEU A 261 -6.73 5.95 -24.32
CA LEU A 261 -5.54 6.40 -25.04
C LEU A 261 -5.89 6.93 -26.44
N ASP A 262 -6.72 6.23 -27.20
CA ASP A 262 -7.18 6.66 -28.52
C ASP A 262 -7.92 8.01 -28.43
N TRP A 263 -8.74 8.19 -27.39
CA TRP A 263 -9.41 9.46 -27.13
C TRP A 263 -8.42 10.57 -26.75
N LEU A 264 -7.40 10.27 -25.94
CA LEU A 264 -6.38 11.23 -25.52
C LEU A 264 -5.54 11.71 -26.71
N ASP A 265 -5.13 10.77 -27.58
CA ASP A 265 -4.37 11.05 -28.81
C ASP A 265 -5.14 11.94 -29.80
N SER A 266 -6.48 11.99 -29.69
CA SER A 266 -7.32 12.89 -30.48
C SER A 266 -7.36 14.35 -30.00
N LYS A 267 -6.74 14.67 -28.85
CA LYS A 267 -6.81 16.02 -28.24
C LYS A 267 -5.53 16.83 -28.45
N PRO A 268 -5.62 18.17 -28.57
CA PRO A 268 -4.44 19.01 -28.57
C PRO A 268 -3.57 18.85 -27.30
N PRO A 269 -2.24 18.96 -27.40
CA PRO A 269 -1.36 18.96 -26.23
C PRO A 269 -1.76 20.04 -25.21
N GLY A 270 -1.80 19.67 -23.93
CA GLY A 270 -2.12 20.59 -22.83
C GLY A 270 -3.61 20.98 -22.72
N SER A 271 -4.51 20.38 -23.51
CA SER A 271 -5.94 20.73 -23.48
C SER A 271 -6.79 19.80 -22.61
N VAL A 272 -6.20 18.79 -21.98
CA VAL A 272 -6.91 17.75 -21.23
C VAL A 272 -6.57 17.87 -19.75
N ILE A 273 -7.61 17.79 -18.91
CA ILE A 273 -7.48 17.73 -17.47
C ILE A 273 -7.81 16.29 -17.05
N TYR A 274 -6.90 15.66 -16.33
CA TYR A 274 -7.15 14.38 -15.69
C TYR A 274 -7.68 14.62 -14.28
N VAL A 275 -8.81 13.97 -13.95
CA VAL A 275 -9.43 14.04 -12.63
C VAL A 275 -9.64 12.61 -12.12
N SER A 276 -9.12 12.34 -10.92
CA SER A 276 -9.33 11.08 -10.20
C SER A 276 -9.27 11.32 -8.69
N PHE A 277 -10.17 10.67 -7.95
CA PHE A 277 -10.26 10.73 -6.49
C PHE A 277 -9.79 9.42 -5.83
N GLY A 278 -9.12 8.56 -6.59
CA GLY A 278 -8.74 7.22 -6.14
C GLY A 278 -9.92 6.25 -6.12
N SER A 279 -9.72 5.10 -5.47
CA SER A 279 -10.69 3.98 -5.45
C SER A 279 -11.49 3.85 -4.16
N LEU A 280 -11.21 4.69 -3.15
CA LEU A 280 -11.89 4.66 -1.85
C LEU A 280 -12.84 5.83 -1.64
N ALA A 281 -12.64 6.95 -2.36
CA ALA A 281 -13.51 8.11 -2.23
C ALA A 281 -14.81 7.92 -3.02
N VAL A 282 -15.93 8.21 -2.36
CA VAL A 282 -17.25 8.28 -3.01
C VAL A 282 -17.69 9.74 -3.01
N LEU A 283 -17.87 10.31 -4.20
CA LEU A 283 -18.36 11.67 -4.36
C LEU A 283 -19.88 11.70 -4.20
N LYS A 284 -20.37 12.76 -3.56
CA LYS A 284 -21.79 13.04 -3.45
C LYS A 284 -22.36 13.61 -4.75
N ASP A 285 -23.67 13.50 -4.94
CA ASP A 285 -24.37 13.95 -6.15
C ASP A 285 -24.12 15.44 -6.45
N ASP A 286 -24.14 16.30 -5.43
CA ASP A 286 -23.84 17.72 -5.55
C ASP A 286 -22.41 17.97 -6.04
N GLN A 287 -21.42 17.24 -5.51
CA GLN A 287 -20.03 17.32 -5.97
C GLN A 287 -19.89 16.87 -7.44
N MET A 288 -20.64 15.83 -7.85
CA MET A 288 -20.68 15.36 -9.23
C MET A 288 -21.32 16.40 -10.17
N ILE A 289 -22.39 17.08 -9.72
CA ILE A 289 -23.02 18.18 -10.46
C ILE A 289 -22.03 19.33 -10.67
N GLU A 290 -21.29 19.72 -9.63
CA GLU A 290 -20.29 20.80 -9.73
C GLU A 290 -19.14 20.43 -10.68
N LEU A 291 -18.65 19.19 -10.64
CA LEU A 291 -17.64 18.71 -11.59
C LEU A 291 -18.15 18.77 -13.04
N ALA A 292 -19.40 18.38 -13.27
CA ALA A 292 -20.02 18.46 -14.60
C ALA A 292 -20.21 19.93 -15.05
N ALA A 293 -20.63 20.81 -14.15
CA ALA A 293 -20.82 22.24 -14.42
C ALA A 293 -19.50 22.94 -14.78
N GLY A 294 -18.39 22.53 -14.16
CA GLY A 294 -17.04 23.01 -14.47
C GLY A 294 -16.53 22.65 -15.87
N LYS A 295 -17.30 21.91 -16.69
CA LYS A 295 -16.90 21.38 -18.00
C LYS A 295 -15.59 20.56 -17.95
N LEU A 296 -15.26 20.02 -16.79
CA LEU A 296 -14.13 19.13 -16.60
C LEU A 296 -14.50 17.79 -17.22
N ILE A 297 -13.74 17.35 -18.21
CA ILE A 297 -13.87 15.98 -18.74
C ILE A 297 -13.26 15.05 -17.70
N VAL A 298 -14.10 14.40 -16.90
CA VAL A 298 -13.67 13.43 -15.89
C VAL A 298 -13.36 12.12 -16.59
N ILE A 299 -12.07 11.80 -16.74
CA ILE A 299 -11.60 10.63 -17.48
C ILE A 299 -11.57 9.36 -16.60
N CYS A 300 -11.55 9.48 -15.28
CA CYS A 300 -11.62 8.32 -14.40
C CYS A 300 -12.25 8.66 -13.05
N VAL A 301 -13.55 8.39 -12.92
CA VAL A 301 -14.12 8.02 -11.62
C VAL A 301 -13.87 6.51 -11.49
N VAL A 302 -12.97 6.09 -10.61
CA VAL A 302 -12.99 4.69 -10.16
C VAL A 302 -14.17 4.57 -9.21
N VAL A 303 -15.37 4.47 -9.79
CA VAL A 303 -16.58 4.09 -9.04
C VAL A 303 -16.40 2.63 -8.67
N VAL A 304 -16.02 2.36 -7.41
CA VAL A 304 -16.24 1.04 -6.84
C VAL A 304 -17.72 0.95 -6.48
N VAL A 305 -18.48 0.32 -7.39
CA VAL A 305 -19.76 -0.37 -7.21
C VAL A 305 -20.82 0.38 -6.38
N LEU A 306 -21.68 1.13 -7.07
CA LEU A 306 -23.11 1.11 -6.77
C LEU A 306 -23.79 0.42 -7.95
N GLU A 307 -23.93 -0.89 -7.88
CA GLU A 307 -25.04 -1.55 -8.56
C GLU A 307 -26.32 -1.04 -7.89
N LEU A 308 -26.90 0.01 -8.49
CA LEU A 308 -28.31 0.31 -8.34
C LEU A 308 -29.09 -0.86 -8.95
N VAL A 309 -29.51 -1.80 -8.10
CA VAL A 309 -30.67 -2.63 -8.40
C VAL A 309 -31.87 -1.69 -8.44
N LEU A 310 -32.27 -1.31 -9.65
CA LEU A 310 -33.62 -0.86 -9.96
C LEU A 310 -34.51 -2.10 -10.09
N VAL A 311 -35.21 -2.46 -9.01
CA VAL A 311 -36.64 -2.85 -8.99
C VAL A 311 -37.21 -2.45 -7.64
#